data_AF-A0AA36ALC6-F1
#
_entry.id   AF-A0AA36ALC6-F1
#
_cell.length_a   1.000
_cell.length_b   1.000
_cell.length_c   1.000
_cell.angle_alpha   90.00
_cell.angle_beta   90.00
_cell.angle_gamma   90.00
#
_symmetry.space_group_name_H-M   'P 1'
#
loop_
_entity.id
_entity.type
_entity.pdbx_description
1 polymer ?
#
loop_
_entity_poly.entity_id
_entity_poly.type
_entity_poly.pdbx_seq_one_letter_code
_entity_poly.pdbx_strand_id
1 'polypeptide(L)'
;MASGYVSLSRPFFLLLLSTFCIALNSNIRVWPLPRKINSSSNPLQIHPYSFTFTATSESCDVLDSSFKRWWKRTFINLEPRLKKTFQYETSQFDVLSNLNVNVRQSCNGGMYPSLQSDESYLLVIKADGASTLVATTVWGALHGLETFSQLVYETESGTFLINETVVEDKPRFKHRGILLDTSRHFLSKEKILENLEIMSQNKFNVFHWHIVDDQSFPYQSFYFPELSNKGAFNPLTHIYTQSDVKEIVEYARLRGIRVVPEFDTPGHTLSWGKSHKELLTPCYQYASENGKYGPVNPILNSTYAFMKKFIYEISMMFPDKYFHAGGDEVNFDCWKSNPNITKFMEKMKFGTSYYKLEQYYMEKFKMILWYMSGKVATRTN
;
A
#
# COMPACT_ATOMS: atom_id res chain seq x y z
N MET A 1 -48.47 -52.60 30.21
CA MET A 1 -47.97 -53.75 31.00
C MET A 1 -46.51 -53.97 30.63
N ALA A 2 -45.64 -54.04 31.65
CA ALA A 2 -44.29 -54.63 31.75
C ALA A 2 -43.45 -54.73 30.45
N SER A 3 -42.25 -54.18 30.32
CA SER A 3 -41.00 -54.28 31.12
C SER A 3 -39.92 -54.80 30.17
N GLY A 4 -38.72 -54.21 30.19
CA GLY A 4 -37.56 -54.79 29.48
C GLY A 4 -36.43 -53.81 29.23
N TYR A 5 -35.63 -53.53 30.27
CA TYR A 5 -34.33 -52.86 30.19
C TYR A 5 -33.27 -53.77 29.57
N VAL A 6 -32.39 -53.22 28.73
CA VAL A 6 -30.97 -53.63 28.65
C VAL A 6 -30.09 -52.39 28.46
N SER A 7 -29.14 -52.25 29.38
CA SER A 7 -28.08 -51.25 29.49
C SER A 7 -26.90 -51.61 28.56
N LEU A 8 -26.20 -50.62 28.00
CA LEU A 8 -24.78 -50.74 27.67
C LEU A 8 -24.08 -49.36 27.73
N SER A 9 -23.16 -49.29 28.68
CA SER A 9 -22.18 -48.28 29.06
C SER A 9 -21.50 -47.49 27.93
N ARG A 10 -21.36 -46.17 28.12
CA ARG A 10 -20.32 -45.34 27.49
C ARG A 10 -19.33 -44.86 28.55
N PRO A 11 -18.01 -45.00 28.35
CA PRO A 11 -17.02 -44.52 29.32
C PRO A 11 -16.89 -42.99 29.25
N PHE A 12 -16.89 -42.35 30.42
CA PHE A 12 -16.52 -40.96 30.61
C PHE A 12 -15.01 -40.81 30.38
N PHE A 13 -14.62 -40.18 29.27
CA PHE A 13 -13.25 -39.70 29.09
C PHE A 13 -13.16 -38.31 29.74
N LEU A 14 -12.62 -38.25 30.95
CA LEU A 14 -12.20 -37.02 31.61
C LEU A 14 -10.98 -36.47 30.84
N LEU A 15 -11.23 -35.53 29.92
CA LEU A 15 -10.16 -34.71 29.36
C LEU A 15 -9.70 -33.73 30.44
N LEU A 16 -8.55 -34.05 31.05
CA LEU A 16 -7.72 -33.10 31.79
C LEU A 16 -7.29 -32.00 30.83
N LEU A 17 -8.05 -30.90 30.80
CA LEU A 17 -7.61 -29.62 30.26
C LEU A 17 -6.48 -29.12 31.16
N SER A 18 -5.24 -29.43 30.79
CA SER A 18 -4.07 -28.73 31.31
C SER A 18 -4.21 -27.27 30.91
N THR A 19 -4.56 -26.43 31.87
CA THR A 19 -4.50 -24.97 31.76
C THR A 19 -3.06 -24.55 31.57
N PHE A 20 -2.62 -24.49 30.31
CA PHE A 20 -1.50 -23.64 29.94
C PHE A 20 -1.97 -22.19 30.08
N CYS A 21 -1.85 -21.65 31.30
CA CYS A 21 -1.88 -20.21 31.52
C CYS A 21 -0.68 -19.60 30.81
N ILE A 22 -0.84 -19.31 29.51
CA ILE A 22 -0.04 -18.28 28.88
C ILE A 22 -0.51 -16.98 29.55
N ALA A 23 0.33 -16.43 30.43
CA ALA A 23 0.15 -15.09 30.93
C ALA A 23 0.28 -14.12 29.75
N LEU A 24 -0.84 -13.90 29.05
CA LEU A 24 -1.00 -12.80 28.13
C LEU A 24 -1.00 -11.53 28.98
N ASN A 25 0.08 -10.75 28.88
CA ASN A 25 0.16 -9.39 29.42
C ASN A 25 -0.98 -8.57 28.79
N SER A 26 -2.11 -8.48 29.49
CA SER A 26 -3.40 -8.05 28.95
C SER A 26 -3.55 -6.54 28.74
N ASN A 27 -2.47 -5.76 28.79
CA ASN A 27 -2.53 -4.29 28.78
C ASN A 27 -1.77 -3.60 27.62
N ILE A 28 -1.12 -4.34 26.72
CA ILE A 28 -0.38 -3.71 25.60
C ILE A 28 -1.30 -3.58 24.39
N ARG A 29 -1.73 -2.34 24.09
CA ARG A 29 -2.63 -1.99 22.97
C ARG A 29 -1.88 -1.51 21.73
N VAL A 30 -0.84 -2.24 21.30
CA VAL A 30 -0.03 -1.88 20.13
C VAL A 30 -0.32 -2.84 18.98
N TRP A 31 -0.59 -2.28 17.79
CA TRP A 31 -0.83 -3.00 16.55
C TRP A 31 -0.06 -2.39 15.36
N PRO A 32 0.67 -3.19 14.56
CA PRO A 32 1.04 -4.59 14.81
C PRO A 32 1.89 -4.73 16.07
N LEU A 33 1.83 -5.90 16.71
CA LEU A 33 2.64 -6.18 17.90
C LEU A 33 4.14 -6.13 17.55
N PRO A 34 4.96 -5.32 18.25
CA PRO A 34 6.39 -5.25 18.00
C PRO A 34 7.11 -6.58 18.26
N ARG A 35 8.28 -6.77 17.64
CA ARG A 35 9.12 -7.96 17.87
C ARG A 35 9.50 -8.18 19.33
N LYS A 36 9.83 -7.10 20.04
CA LYS A 36 10.05 -7.10 21.49
C LYS A 36 9.47 -5.82 22.07
N ILE A 37 8.74 -5.97 23.17
CA ILE A 37 8.22 -4.86 23.95
C ILE A 37 8.33 -5.21 25.43
N ASN A 38 9.02 -4.37 26.18
CA ASN A 38 9.17 -4.47 27.63
C ASN A 38 8.61 -3.18 28.22
N SER A 39 7.40 -3.26 28.79
CA SER A 39 6.72 -2.12 29.40
C SER A 39 6.69 -2.30 30.92
N SER A 40 6.93 -1.22 31.66
CA SER A 40 6.77 -1.18 33.11
C SER A 40 5.35 -0.72 33.48
N SER A 41 5.03 -0.78 34.77
CA SER A 41 3.81 -0.18 35.32
C SER A 41 3.99 1.28 35.75
N ASN A 42 5.11 1.93 35.41
CA ASN A 42 5.40 3.31 35.78
C ASN A 42 4.85 4.26 34.70
N PRO A 43 3.76 4.99 34.96
CA PRO A 43 3.22 5.96 34.02
C PRO A 43 4.00 7.27 34.06
N LEU A 44 4.18 7.87 32.89
CA LEU A 44 4.68 9.22 32.69
C LEU A 44 3.55 10.07 32.12
N GLN A 45 3.41 11.29 32.62
CA GLN A 45 2.44 12.26 32.12
C GLN A 45 2.99 12.99 30.90
N ILE A 46 2.16 13.12 29.86
CA ILE A 46 2.44 13.98 28.71
C ILE A 46 1.52 15.19 28.79
N HIS A 47 2.10 16.38 28.81
CA HIS A 47 1.35 17.61 28.67
C HIS A 47 1.31 17.99 27.19
N PRO A 48 0.13 17.98 26.52
CA PRO A 48 0.04 18.23 25.10
C PRO A 48 0.76 19.52 24.73
N TYR A 49 0.41 20.67 25.30
CA TYR A 49 0.97 21.97 24.88
C TYR A 49 2.46 22.19 25.10
N SER A 50 3.15 21.39 25.91
CA SER A 50 4.59 21.53 26.18
C SER A 50 5.44 20.35 25.71
N PHE A 51 4.82 19.25 25.28
CA PHE A 51 5.55 18.12 24.72
C PHE A 51 6.19 18.49 23.37
N THR A 52 7.41 18.03 23.12
CA THR A 52 8.14 18.33 21.88
C THR A 52 8.81 17.09 21.28
N PHE A 53 8.95 17.09 19.96
CA PHE A 53 9.89 16.21 19.27
C PHE A 53 11.15 16.99 18.92
N THR A 54 12.30 16.39 19.13
CA THR A 54 13.61 16.91 18.70
C THR A 54 14.22 15.90 17.74
N ALA A 55 14.62 16.35 16.55
CA ALA A 55 15.29 15.50 15.57
C ALA A 55 16.76 15.88 15.45
N THR A 56 17.66 14.89 15.36
CA THR A 56 19.11 15.15 15.22
C THR A 56 19.54 15.54 13.80
N SER A 57 18.68 15.41 12.79
CA SER A 57 18.99 15.77 11.40
C SER A 57 18.54 17.20 11.07
N GLU A 58 19.42 17.99 10.46
CA GLU A 58 19.05 19.27 9.85
C GLU A 58 18.08 19.03 8.68
N SER A 59 16.87 19.59 8.77
CA SER A 59 15.77 19.61 7.78
C SER A 59 15.38 18.25 7.15
N CYS A 60 14.36 17.59 7.70
CA CYS A 60 13.78 16.36 7.14
C CYS A 60 12.25 16.52 6.97
N ASP A 61 11.80 16.70 5.73
CA ASP A 61 10.40 16.93 5.39
C ASP A 61 9.45 15.81 5.85
N VAL A 62 9.91 14.56 5.78
CA VAL A 62 9.19 13.38 6.27
C VAL A 62 8.97 13.46 7.79
N LEU A 63 9.99 13.80 8.57
CA LEU A 63 9.87 13.91 10.03
C LEU A 63 9.03 15.13 10.42
N ASP A 64 9.27 16.28 9.80
CA ASP A 64 8.52 17.51 10.07
C ASP A 64 7.02 17.33 9.81
N SER A 65 6.68 16.68 8.70
CA SER A 65 5.29 16.30 8.37
C SER A 65 4.74 15.27 9.36
N SER A 66 5.55 14.29 9.76
CA SER A 66 5.16 13.26 10.71
C SER A 66 4.85 13.82 12.10
N PHE A 67 5.67 14.73 12.62
CA PHE A 67 5.45 15.34 13.95
C PHE A 67 4.14 16.12 13.99
N LYS A 68 3.85 16.92 12.96
CA LYS A 68 2.58 17.65 12.83
C LYS A 68 1.37 16.70 12.77
N ARG A 69 1.47 15.64 11.97
CA ARG A 69 0.41 14.63 11.82
C ARG A 69 0.16 13.87 13.12
N TRP A 70 1.23 13.40 13.75
CA TRP A 70 1.17 12.66 15.02
C TRP A 70 0.48 13.52 16.08
N TRP A 71 0.84 14.79 16.18
CA TRP A 71 0.26 15.72 17.14
C TRP A 71 -1.26 15.86 16.95
N LYS A 72 -1.67 16.13 15.71
CA LYS A 72 -3.08 16.28 15.35
C LYS A 72 -3.87 15.02 15.71
N ARG A 73 -3.32 13.84 15.43
CA ARG A 73 -4.00 12.57 15.67
C ARG A 73 -4.09 12.22 17.15
N THR A 74 -3.02 12.43 17.91
CA THR A 74 -2.92 11.98 19.31
C THR A 74 -3.66 12.92 20.26
N PHE A 75 -3.63 14.23 20.00
CA PHE A 75 -4.16 15.23 20.95
C PHE A 75 -5.35 16.06 20.48
N ILE A 76 -5.52 16.27 19.16
CA ILE A 76 -6.54 17.21 18.64
C ILE A 76 -7.83 16.50 18.18
N ASN A 77 -7.73 15.27 17.67
CA ASN A 77 -8.86 14.54 17.08
C ASN A 77 -9.71 13.73 18.08
N LEU A 78 -9.52 13.91 19.39
CA LEU A 78 -10.53 13.50 20.35
C LEU A 78 -11.73 14.43 20.14
N GLU A 79 -12.93 13.86 19.99
CA GLU A 79 -14.21 14.57 19.83
C GLU A 79 -14.32 15.85 20.69
N PRO A 80 -15.29 16.76 20.42
CA PRO A 80 -15.62 17.90 21.29
C PRO A 80 -16.20 17.49 22.68
N ARG A 81 -15.61 16.50 23.36
CA ARG A 81 -15.84 16.11 24.74
C ARG A 81 -14.99 16.90 25.73
N LEU A 82 -14.03 17.70 25.26
CA LEU A 82 -13.18 18.54 26.11
C LEU A 82 -13.73 19.98 26.21
N LYS A 83 -14.98 20.08 26.68
CA LYS A 83 -15.46 21.23 27.49
C LYS A 83 -15.56 20.86 28.97
N LYS A 84 -14.92 19.75 29.39
CA LYS A 84 -14.67 19.51 30.82
C LYS A 84 -13.39 20.25 31.17
N THR A 85 -13.51 21.19 32.11
CA THR A 85 -12.41 21.92 32.72
C THR A 85 -11.32 20.92 33.11
N PHE A 86 -10.13 21.01 32.50
CA PHE A 86 -8.98 20.20 32.86
C PHE A 86 -8.64 20.48 34.33
N GLN A 87 -9.05 19.60 35.25
CA GLN A 87 -8.45 19.53 36.58
C GLN A 87 -7.20 18.67 36.42
N TYR A 88 -6.08 19.30 36.07
CA TYR A 88 -4.79 18.63 36.10
C TYR A 88 -4.51 18.23 37.56
N GLU A 89 -4.49 16.93 37.85
CA GLU A 89 -3.83 16.41 39.04
C GLU A 89 -2.32 16.56 38.80
N THR A 90 -1.78 17.74 39.11
CA THR A 90 -0.44 18.19 38.74
C THR A 90 0.71 17.55 39.51
N SER A 91 0.47 16.58 40.40
CA SER A 91 1.49 16.18 41.39
C SER A 91 1.77 14.68 41.52
N GLN A 92 1.18 13.80 40.70
CA GLN A 92 1.30 12.35 40.95
C GLN A 92 2.27 11.61 40.01
N PHE A 93 2.55 12.12 38.81
CA PHE A 93 3.32 11.38 37.80
C PHE A 93 4.55 12.15 37.33
N ASP A 94 5.63 11.43 37.04
CA ASP A 94 6.79 11.99 36.34
C ASP A 94 6.40 12.44 34.93
N VAL A 95 7.05 13.48 34.42
CA VAL A 95 6.69 14.09 33.12
C VAL A 95 7.58 13.58 31.99
N LEU A 96 6.97 13.24 30.86
CA LEU A 96 7.65 13.08 29.58
C LEU A 96 7.53 14.39 28.78
N SER A 97 8.60 15.18 28.75
CA SER A 97 8.63 16.50 28.09
C SER A 97 9.02 16.44 26.61
N ASN A 98 9.80 15.42 26.23
CA ASN A 98 10.44 15.37 24.92
C ASN A 98 10.68 13.93 24.45
N LEU A 99 10.61 13.72 23.13
CA LEU A 99 11.15 12.52 22.46
C LEU A 99 12.25 12.91 21.47
N ASN A 100 13.47 12.44 21.73
CA ASN A 100 14.62 12.63 20.85
C ASN A 100 14.60 11.59 19.72
N VAL A 101 14.33 12.02 18.49
CA VAL A 101 14.29 11.17 17.29
C VAL A 101 15.64 11.24 16.57
N ASN A 102 16.39 10.14 16.66
CA ASN A 102 17.70 10.00 16.04
C ASN A 102 17.64 9.08 14.82
N VAL A 103 17.79 9.67 13.64
CA VAL A 103 17.92 8.94 12.37
C VAL A 103 19.38 8.94 11.95
N ARG A 104 19.96 7.75 11.78
CA ARG A 104 21.41 7.59 11.49
C ARG A 104 21.79 8.00 10.07
N GLN A 105 20.94 7.72 9.09
CA GLN A 105 21.14 8.14 7.71
C GLN A 105 20.51 9.51 7.47
N SER A 106 21.17 10.34 6.67
CA SER A 106 20.65 11.66 6.29
C SER A 106 19.28 11.53 5.63
N CYS A 107 18.32 12.32 6.12
CA CYS A 107 17.01 12.46 5.50
C CYS A 107 17.03 13.74 4.65
N ASN A 108 17.20 13.59 3.34
CA ASN A 108 17.11 14.71 2.41
C ASN A 108 15.77 14.67 1.66
N GLY A 109 15.25 15.84 1.28
CA GLY A 109 14.07 15.93 0.42
C GLY A 109 14.25 15.16 -0.89
N GLY A 110 13.20 14.47 -1.34
CA GLY A 110 13.20 13.70 -2.59
C GLY A 110 13.65 12.24 -2.48
N MET A 111 13.99 11.74 -1.29
CA MET A 111 14.20 10.31 -1.06
C MET A 111 12.87 9.55 -1.00
N TYR A 112 12.73 8.49 -1.81
CA TYR A 112 11.58 7.58 -1.81
C TYR A 112 11.90 6.27 -1.07
N PRO A 113 10.90 5.65 -0.41
CA PRO A 113 11.08 4.31 0.15
C PRO A 113 11.32 3.29 -0.97
N SER A 114 12.03 2.20 -0.65
CA SER A 114 12.30 1.11 -1.58
C SER A 114 12.12 -0.24 -0.89
N LEU A 115 12.12 -1.32 -1.66
CA LEU A 115 12.09 -2.68 -1.09
C LEU A 115 13.26 -2.95 -0.11
N GLN A 116 14.37 -2.22 -0.24
CA GLN A 116 15.54 -2.38 0.63
C GLN A 116 15.62 -1.38 1.78
N SER A 117 14.64 -0.47 1.89
CA SER A 117 14.55 0.45 3.01
C SER A 117 14.62 -0.29 4.36
N ASP A 118 15.46 0.20 5.27
CA ASP A 118 15.52 -0.31 6.63
C ASP A 118 14.44 0.37 7.49
N GLU A 119 13.45 -0.43 7.87
CA GLU A 119 12.28 -0.03 8.64
C GLU A 119 12.41 -0.35 10.14
N SER A 120 13.61 -0.73 10.61
CA SER A 120 13.85 -1.06 12.01
C SER A 120 14.01 0.18 12.89
N TYR A 121 13.59 0.06 14.15
CA TYR A 121 13.74 1.11 15.14
C TYR A 121 13.88 0.55 16.57
N LEU A 122 14.44 1.38 17.45
CA LEU A 122 14.48 1.21 18.89
C LEU A 122 13.80 2.41 19.54
N LEU A 123 12.69 2.18 20.25
CA LEU A 123 11.99 3.19 21.02
C LEU A 123 12.25 2.93 22.51
N VAL A 124 12.75 3.94 23.22
CA VAL A 124 12.99 3.91 24.66
C VAL A 124 12.23 5.07 25.29
N ILE A 125 11.21 4.75 26.09
CA ILE A 125 10.43 5.68 26.88
C ILE A 125 10.86 5.55 28.34
N LYS A 126 11.32 6.66 28.91
CA LYS A 126 11.80 6.81 30.28
C LYS A 126 11.40 8.18 30.82
N ALA A 127 11.40 8.31 32.15
CA ALA A 127 11.33 9.62 32.80
C ALA A 127 12.43 10.59 32.28
N ASP A 128 12.19 11.88 32.47
CA ASP A 128 12.70 13.04 31.71
C ASP A 128 14.15 13.00 31.14
N GLY A 129 14.31 13.62 29.96
CA GLY A 129 15.59 13.81 29.27
C GLY A 129 16.22 12.58 28.58
N ALA A 130 15.73 11.37 28.84
CA ALA A 130 16.33 10.13 28.34
C ALA A 130 15.51 9.38 27.27
N SER A 131 14.31 9.88 26.92
CA SER A 131 13.45 9.22 25.93
C SER A 131 13.98 9.41 24.51
N THR A 132 14.13 8.29 23.79
CA THR A 132 14.76 8.26 22.46
C THR A 132 14.02 7.34 21.49
N LEU A 133 13.98 7.73 20.23
CA LEU A 133 13.61 6.89 19.10
C LEU A 133 14.79 6.85 18.13
N VAL A 134 15.46 5.71 18.03
CA VAL A 134 16.62 5.52 17.17
C VAL A 134 16.25 4.64 15.98
N ALA A 135 16.54 5.09 14.77
CA ALA A 135 16.33 4.32 13.54
C ALA A 135 17.50 4.46 12.56
N THR A 136 17.74 3.43 11.75
CA THR A 136 18.74 3.51 10.67
C THR A 136 18.33 4.54 9.62
N THR A 137 17.07 4.49 9.20
CA THR A 137 16.50 5.41 8.19
C THR A 137 15.23 6.06 8.72
N VAL A 138 14.78 7.11 8.04
CA VAL A 138 13.55 7.81 8.39
C VAL A 138 12.32 6.90 8.38
N TRP A 139 12.32 5.83 7.58
CA TRP A 139 11.22 4.87 7.49
C TRP A 139 11.01 4.10 8.79
N GLY A 140 12.11 3.71 9.47
CA GLY A 140 12.03 3.12 10.80
C GLY A 140 11.50 4.10 11.85
N ALA A 141 11.89 5.37 11.76
CA ALA A 141 11.39 6.41 12.65
C ALA A 141 9.88 6.63 12.50
N LEU A 142 9.34 6.60 11.27
CA LEU A 142 7.88 6.67 11.05
C LEU A 142 7.13 5.53 11.77
N HIS A 143 7.64 4.30 11.67
CA HIS A 143 7.03 3.14 12.37
C HIS A 143 7.15 3.26 13.88
N GLY A 144 8.28 3.78 14.37
CA GLY A 144 8.48 4.04 15.80
C GLY A 144 7.54 5.11 16.35
N LEU A 145 7.29 6.18 15.58
CA LEU A 145 6.32 7.22 15.94
C LEU A 145 4.88 6.70 15.94
N GLU A 146 4.54 5.78 15.03
CA GLU A 146 3.24 5.09 15.07
C GLU A 146 3.09 4.27 16.34
N THR A 147 4.10 3.47 16.69
CA THR A 147 4.09 2.69 17.93
C THR A 147 4.04 3.60 19.15
N PHE A 148 4.76 4.72 19.14
CA PHE A 148 4.69 5.73 20.21
C PHE A 148 3.28 6.28 20.39
N SER A 149 2.55 6.65 19.32
CA SER A 149 1.14 7.10 19.46
C SER A 149 0.24 6.04 20.09
N GLN A 150 0.46 4.76 19.81
CA GLN A 150 -0.38 3.69 20.35
C GLN A 150 -0.09 3.37 21.81
N LEU A 151 1.09 3.77 22.32
CA LEU A 151 1.46 3.65 23.72
C LEU A 151 0.89 4.79 24.58
N VAL A 152 0.54 5.93 23.97
CA VAL A 152 -0.14 7.03 24.66
C VAL A 152 -1.60 6.66 24.88
N TYR A 153 -2.08 6.85 26.12
CA TYR A 153 -3.47 6.64 26.49
C TYR A 153 -3.99 7.79 27.35
N GLU A 154 -5.31 7.97 27.33
CA GLU A 154 -6.00 9.02 28.11
C GLU A 154 -6.72 8.37 29.29
N THR A 155 -6.58 8.96 30.49
CA THR A 155 -7.35 8.57 31.67
C THR A 155 -8.78 9.11 31.60
N GLU A 156 -9.67 8.62 32.49
CA GLU A 156 -11.03 9.17 32.62
C GLU A 156 -11.05 10.67 32.99
N SER A 157 -10.00 11.16 33.64
CA SER A 157 -9.81 12.58 33.98
C SER A 157 -9.29 13.43 32.81
N GLY A 158 -9.00 12.84 31.65
CA GLY A 158 -8.45 13.54 30.49
C GLY A 158 -6.93 13.76 30.55
N THR A 159 -6.22 13.01 31.40
CA THR A 159 -4.76 13.07 31.50
C THR A 159 -4.14 12.10 30.51
N PHE A 160 -3.21 12.60 29.68
CA PHE A 160 -2.44 11.76 28.77
C PHE A 160 -1.26 11.12 29.51
N LEU A 161 -1.19 9.80 29.45
CA LEU A 161 -0.16 8.99 30.09
C LEU A 161 0.52 8.08 29.07
N ILE A 162 1.75 7.68 29.39
CA ILE A 162 2.51 6.64 28.68
C ILE A 162 3.38 5.88 29.68
N ASN A 163 3.44 4.56 29.59
CA ASN A 163 4.30 3.78 30.49
C ASN A 163 5.75 3.78 30.01
N GLU A 164 6.72 3.75 30.94
CA GLU A 164 8.11 3.48 30.57
C GLU A 164 8.20 2.16 29.82
N THR A 165 8.76 2.21 28.62
CA THR A 165 8.68 1.11 27.66
C THR A 165 9.91 1.09 26.78
N VAL A 166 10.47 -0.10 26.57
CA VAL A 166 11.50 -0.36 25.57
C VAL A 166 10.91 -1.23 24.47
N VAL A 167 10.99 -0.76 23.23
CA VAL A 167 10.53 -1.47 22.03
C VAL A 167 11.69 -1.62 21.06
N GLU A 168 12.03 -2.86 20.72
CA GLU A 168 12.90 -3.18 19.58
C GLU A 168 12.02 -3.78 18.48
N ASP A 169 11.98 -3.16 17.31
CA ASP A 169 11.10 -3.65 16.25
C ASP A 169 11.69 -3.57 14.84
N LYS A 170 11.22 -4.49 14.00
CA LYS A 170 11.47 -4.54 12.57
C LYS A 170 10.45 -5.46 11.87
N PRO A 171 10.05 -5.15 10.64
CA PRO A 171 9.09 -5.98 9.93
C PRO A 171 9.65 -7.39 9.63
N ARG A 172 8.76 -8.39 9.63
CA ARG A 172 9.09 -9.75 9.15
C ARG A 172 9.31 -9.78 7.65
N PHE A 173 8.48 -9.05 6.90
CA PHE A 173 8.50 -9.00 5.44
C PHE A 173 8.59 -7.56 4.96
N LYS A 174 9.44 -7.31 3.94
CA LYS A 174 9.70 -5.97 3.42
C LYS A 174 8.63 -5.44 2.47
N HIS A 175 7.84 -6.32 1.85
CA HIS A 175 6.71 -5.96 1.01
C HIS A 175 5.41 -6.24 1.76
N ARG A 176 4.68 -5.20 2.14
CA ARG A 176 3.39 -5.29 2.83
C ARG A 176 2.41 -4.38 2.07
N GLY A 177 1.64 -4.99 1.17
CA GLY A 177 0.86 -4.29 0.17
C GLY A 177 -0.64 -4.28 0.42
N ILE A 178 -1.29 -3.20 0.00
CA ILE A 178 -2.74 -3.12 -0.25
C ILE A 178 -2.94 -2.78 -1.72
N LEU A 179 -3.80 -3.54 -2.39
CA LEU A 179 -4.23 -3.26 -3.75
C LEU A 179 -5.54 -2.48 -3.72
N LEU A 180 -5.59 -1.34 -4.42
CA LEU A 180 -6.86 -0.67 -4.74
C LEU A 180 -7.06 -0.70 -6.25
N ASP A 181 -8.22 -1.20 -6.65
CA ASP A 181 -8.74 -1.16 -8.01
C ASP A 181 -9.57 0.12 -8.17
N THR A 182 -9.07 1.02 -9.00
CA THR A 182 -9.75 2.29 -9.32
C THR A 182 -10.34 2.32 -10.74
N SER A 183 -10.35 1.17 -11.43
CA SER A 183 -10.94 1.06 -12.75
C SER A 183 -12.37 0.55 -12.71
N ARG A 184 -12.62 -0.53 -11.96
CA ARG A 184 -13.96 -1.12 -11.84
C ARG A 184 -14.94 -0.11 -11.24
N HIS A 185 -14.47 0.66 -10.27
CA HIS A 185 -15.13 1.86 -9.77
C HIS A 185 -14.08 2.94 -9.54
N PHE A 186 -14.41 4.19 -9.87
CA PHE A 186 -13.53 5.32 -9.55
C PHE A 186 -13.53 5.60 -8.04
N LEU A 187 -12.34 5.79 -7.47
CA LEU A 187 -12.17 6.29 -6.10
C LEU A 187 -11.67 7.73 -6.14
N SER A 188 -12.27 8.65 -5.38
CA SER A 188 -11.74 10.02 -5.33
C SER A 188 -10.32 10.04 -4.74
N LYS A 189 -9.53 11.05 -5.09
CA LYS A 189 -8.19 11.25 -4.53
C LYS A 189 -8.22 11.23 -3.01
N GLU A 190 -9.20 11.91 -2.41
CA GLU A 190 -9.35 11.99 -0.95
C GLU A 190 -9.51 10.61 -0.32
N LYS A 191 -10.26 9.70 -0.97
CA LYS A 191 -10.38 8.30 -0.50
C LYS A 191 -9.09 7.51 -0.63
N ILE A 192 -8.28 7.76 -1.66
CA ILE A 192 -6.94 7.18 -1.76
C ILE A 192 -6.04 7.71 -0.62
N LEU A 193 -6.06 9.02 -0.36
CA LEU A 193 -5.27 9.62 0.73
C LEU A 193 -5.69 9.09 2.11
N GLU A 194 -6.99 8.94 2.37
CA GLU A 194 -7.53 8.30 3.58
C GLU A 194 -7.01 6.85 3.74
N ASN A 195 -6.97 6.08 2.65
CA ASN A 195 -6.42 4.72 2.68
C ASN A 195 -4.92 4.72 3.00
N LEU A 196 -4.13 5.62 2.38
CA LEU A 196 -2.70 5.75 2.68
C LEU A 196 -2.44 6.14 4.13
N GLU A 197 -3.31 6.96 4.72
CA GLU A 197 -3.26 7.28 6.14
C GLU A 197 -3.45 6.01 6.99
N ILE A 198 -4.51 5.24 6.75
CA ILE A 198 -4.79 4.00 7.49
C ILE A 198 -3.70 2.95 7.28
N MET A 199 -3.15 2.84 6.06
CA MET A 199 -2.01 1.97 5.76
C MET A 199 -0.81 2.31 6.64
N SER A 200 -0.50 3.59 6.82
CA SER A 200 0.62 4.03 7.66
C SER A 200 0.43 3.64 9.13
N GLN A 201 -0.81 3.74 9.64
CA GLN A 201 -1.15 3.34 11.01
C GLN A 201 -1.01 1.84 11.25
N ASN A 202 -1.23 1.05 10.19
CA ASN A 202 -1.07 -0.41 10.20
C ASN A 202 0.33 -0.86 9.72
N LYS A 203 1.26 0.07 9.53
CA LYS A 203 2.63 -0.17 9.04
C LYS A 203 2.68 -0.91 7.68
N PHE A 204 1.66 -0.77 6.83
CA PHE A 204 1.75 -1.15 5.41
C PHE A 204 2.66 -0.17 4.67
N ASN A 205 3.39 -0.65 3.66
CA ASN A 205 4.42 0.14 2.98
C ASN A 205 4.39 0.04 1.45
N VAL A 206 3.42 -0.67 0.87
CA VAL A 206 3.19 -0.71 -0.58
C VAL A 206 1.73 -0.41 -0.87
N PHE A 207 1.49 0.66 -1.61
CA PHE A 207 0.24 0.90 -2.29
C PHE A 207 0.36 0.35 -3.71
N HIS A 208 -0.29 -0.78 -3.96
CA HIS A 208 -0.43 -1.36 -5.30
C HIS A 208 -1.64 -0.69 -5.94
N TRP A 209 -1.40 0.17 -6.91
CA TRP A 209 -2.46 0.93 -7.55
C TRP A 209 -2.83 0.30 -8.89
N HIS A 210 -3.88 -0.51 -8.87
CA HIS A 210 -4.52 -1.05 -10.08
C HIS A 210 -5.40 0.04 -10.69
N ILE A 211 -4.79 0.84 -11.57
CA ILE A 211 -5.34 2.15 -11.94
C ILE A 211 -6.32 2.08 -13.10
N VAL A 212 -6.15 1.13 -14.02
CA VAL A 212 -6.96 0.96 -15.24
C VAL A 212 -7.25 -0.53 -15.47
N ASP A 213 -8.37 -0.82 -16.14
CA ASP A 213 -8.86 -2.16 -16.48
C ASP A 213 -9.91 -2.01 -17.61
N ASP A 214 -10.69 -3.04 -17.91
CA ASP A 214 -11.71 -3.07 -18.96
C ASP A 214 -12.78 -1.97 -18.83
N GLN A 215 -13.21 -1.69 -17.59
CA GLN A 215 -14.36 -0.84 -17.30
C GLN A 215 -14.04 0.64 -17.47
N SER A 216 -12.86 1.08 -17.04
CA SER A 216 -12.48 2.49 -17.18
C SER A 216 -10.98 2.75 -17.22
N PHE A 217 -10.62 3.86 -17.88
CA PHE A 217 -9.27 4.41 -17.95
C PHE A 217 -9.23 5.80 -17.27
N PRO A 218 -9.18 5.88 -15.94
CA PRO A 218 -9.19 7.17 -15.22
C PRO A 218 -7.83 7.89 -15.24
N TYR A 219 -6.71 7.20 -15.49
CA TYR A 219 -5.39 7.84 -15.56
C TYR A 219 -5.29 8.83 -16.73
N GLN A 220 -5.01 10.10 -16.45
CA GLN A 220 -4.85 11.10 -17.50
C GLN A 220 -3.42 11.09 -18.04
N SER A 221 -3.22 10.48 -19.21
CA SER A 221 -1.92 10.47 -19.88
C SER A 221 -1.61 11.81 -20.54
N PHE A 222 -0.35 12.26 -20.49
CA PHE A 222 0.06 13.48 -21.20
C PHE A 222 0.49 13.20 -22.65
N TYR A 223 1.03 12.03 -22.96
CA TYR A 223 1.27 11.62 -24.36
C TYR A 223 -0.01 11.17 -25.07
N PHE A 224 -0.96 10.61 -24.33
CA PHE A 224 -2.20 10.06 -24.86
C PHE A 224 -3.46 10.55 -24.10
N PRO A 225 -3.75 11.87 -24.08
CA PRO A 225 -4.90 12.41 -23.34
C PRO A 225 -6.25 11.78 -23.72
N GLU A 226 -6.38 11.29 -24.95
CA GLU A 226 -7.56 10.60 -25.45
C GLU A 226 -7.89 9.30 -24.71
N LEU A 227 -6.93 8.65 -24.04
CA LEU A 227 -7.17 7.47 -23.20
C LEU A 227 -8.19 7.78 -22.10
N SER A 228 -7.95 8.80 -21.27
CA SER A 228 -8.92 9.20 -20.24
C SER A 228 -10.13 9.90 -20.83
N ASN A 229 -9.97 10.72 -21.88
CA ASN A 229 -11.09 11.48 -22.46
C ASN A 229 -12.20 10.57 -23.04
N LYS A 230 -11.85 9.36 -23.48
CA LYS A 230 -12.81 8.38 -24.05
C LYS A 230 -12.99 7.12 -23.20
N GLY A 231 -12.02 6.80 -22.34
CA GLY A 231 -11.99 5.58 -21.55
C GLY A 231 -12.40 5.74 -20.10
N ALA A 232 -12.37 6.95 -19.52
CA ALA A 232 -12.87 7.18 -18.16
C ALA A 232 -14.42 7.11 -18.10
N PHE A 233 -14.97 6.81 -16.92
CA PHE A 233 -16.42 6.90 -16.69
C PHE A 233 -16.97 8.30 -16.95
N ASN A 234 -16.20 9.32 -16.59
CA ASN A 234 -16.47 10.71 -16.92
C ASN A 234 -15.14 11.44 -17.13
N PRO A 235 -14.93 12.10 -18.30
CA PRO A 235 -13.65 12.68 -18.67
C PRO A 235 -13.27 13.94 -17.87
N LEU A 236 -14.15 14.43 -16.99
CA LEU A 236 -13.92 15.61 -16.15
C LEU A 236 -13.84 15.26 -14.66
N THR A 237 -14.74 14.40 -14.17
CA THR A 237 -14.89 14.14 -12.73
C THR A 237 -14.31 12.81 -12.26
N HIS A 238 -14.07 11.86 -13.17
CA HIS A 238 -13.59 10.51 -12.85
C HIS A 238 -12.23 10.26 -13.50
N ILE A 239 -11.31 11.21 -13.31
CA ILE A 239 -9.95 11.15 -13.82
C ILE A 239 -8.94 11.41 -12.70
N TYR A 240 -7.76 10.84 -12.82
CA TYR A 240 -6.58 11.19 -12.04
C TYR A 240 -5.68 12.05 -12.91
N THR A 241 -5.64 13.35 -12.62
CA THR A 241 -4.74 14.26 -13.33
C THR A 241 -3.29 13.99 -12.95
N GLN A 242 -2.36 14.52 -13.74
CA GLN A 242 -0.93 14.45 -13.43
C GLN A 242 -0.61 15.09 -12.06
N SER A 243 -1.37 16.12 -11.65
CA SER A 243 -1.24 16.72 -10.32
C SER A 243 -1.71 15.78 -9.22
N ASP A 244 -2.84 15.09 -9.43
CA ASP A 244 -3.37 14.14 -8.45
C ASP A 244 -2.41 12.97 -8.23
N VAL A 245 -1.84 12.43 -9.31
CA VAL A 245 -0.86 11.33 -9.21
C VAL A 245 0.38 11.78 -8.43
N LYS A 246 0.93 12.98 -8.70
CA LYS A 246 2.08 13.53 -7.95
C LYS A 246 1.74 13.72 -6.48
N GLU A 247 0.56 14.24 -6.17
CA GLU A 247 0.11 14.43 -4.79
C GLU A 247 -0.04 13.11 -4.05
N ILE A 248 -0.65 12.08 -4.66
CA ILE A 248 -0.78 10.74 -4.09
C ILE A 248 0.59 10.11 -3.82
N VAL A 249 1.51 10.19 -4.80
CA VAL A 249 2.87 9.67 -4.67
C VAL A 249 3.63 10.36 -3.54
N GLU A 250 3.52 11.68 -3.43
CA GLU A 250 4.19 12.44 -2.37
C GLU A 250 3.56 12.18 -0.99
N TYR A 251 2.23 12.09 -0.93
CA TYR A 251 1.51 11.77 0.30
C TYR A 251 1.86 10.39 0.84
N ALA A 252 2.03 9.41 -0.06
CA ALA A 252 2.53 8.09 0.26
C ALA A 252 4.00 8.12 0.74
N ARG A 253 4.87 8.89 0.06
CA ARG A 253 6.29 9.05 0.43
C ARG A 253 6.45 9.59 1.84
N LEU A 254 5.69 10.62 2.22
CA LEU A 254 5.69 11.21 3.57
C LEU A 254 5.22 10.22 4.68
N ARG A 255 4.72 9.05 4.29
CA ARG A 255 4.30 7.94 5.16
C ARG A 255 5.16 6.69 5.01
N GLY A 256 6.24 6.74 4.22
CA GLY A 256 7.07 5.58 3.95
C GLY A 256 6.37 4.51 3.11
N ILE A 257 5.36 4.89 2.33
CA ILE A 257 4.61 4.00 1.45
C ILE A 257 5.12 4.17 0.01
N ARG A 258 5.44 3.06 -0.62
CA ARG A 258 5.79 2.96 -2.04
C ARG A 258 4.52 2.91 -2.88
N VAL A 259 4.47 3.65 -3.98
CA VAL A 259 3.36 3.54 -4.95
C VAL A 259 3.84 2.70 -6.13
N VAL A 260 3.31 1.48 -6.25
CA VAL A 260 3.59 0.55 -7.35
C VAL A 260 2.41 0.63 -8.33
N PRO A 261 2.57 1.27 -9.50
CA PRO A 261 1.49 1.34 -10.47
C PRO A 261 1.31 -0.01 -11.16
N GLU A 262 0.06 -0.32 -11.49
CA GLU A 262 -0.30 -1.40 -12.38
C GLU A 262 -1.08 -0.87 -13.59
N PHE A 263 -0.55 -1.15 -14.77
CA PHE A 263 -1.27 -1.01 -16.03
C PHE A 263 -1.29 -2.38 -16.70
N ASP A 264 -2.33 -3.14 -16.38
CA ASP A 264 -2.44 -4.54 -16.78
C ASP A 264 -2.55 -4.67 -18.31
N THR A 265 -1.70 -5.54 -18.88
CA THR A 265 -1.72 -5.93 -20.27
C THR A 265 -1.21 -7.38 -20.42
N PRO A 266 -1.63 -8.13 -21.46
CA PRO A 266 -2.48 -7.73 -22.58
C PRO A 266 -3.98 -7.91 -22.33
N GLY A 267 -4.39 -8.59 -21.26
CA GLY A 267 -5.77 -8.66 -20.79
C GLY A 267 -6.27 -7.30 -20.29
N HIS A 268 -7.50 -7.24 -19.78
CA HIS A 268 -8.00 -6.09 -19.00
C HIS A 268 -7.81 -4.70 -19.66
N THR A 269 -7.98 -4.63 -20.98
CA THR A 269 -7.60 -3.46 -21.79
C THR A 269 -8.74 -2.88 -22.64
N LEU A 270 -10.00 -3.30 -22.44
CA LEU A 270 -11.13 -2.80 -23.24
C LEU A 270 -11.33 -1.27 -23.16
N SER A 271 -11.03 -0.65 -22.02
CA SER A 271 -11.10 0.81 -21.87
C SER A 271 -10.07 1.55 -22.72
N TRP A 272 -8.90 0.96 -22.95
CA TRP A 272 -7.82 1.51 -23.77
C TRP A 272 -8.26 1.62 -25.24
N GLY A 273 -8.99 0.61 -25.71
CA GLY A 273 -9.56 0.55 -27.05
C GLY A 273 -10.66 1.57 -27.33
N LYS A 274 -11.16 2.31 -26.33
CA LYS A 274 -12.14 3.39 -26.55
C LYS A 274 -11.54 4.53 -27.36
N SER A 275 -10.24 4.79 -27.22
CA SER A 275 -9.49 5.78 -28.00
C SER A 275 -8.54 5.16 -29.01
N HIS A 276 -7.91 4.03 -28.68
CA HIS A 276 -6.92 3.35 -29.51
C HIS A 276 -7.42 1.97 -29.93
N LYS A 277 -8.44 1.94 -30.80
CA LYS A 277 -9.04 0.66 -31.25
C LYS A 277 -8.02 -0.25 -31.92
N GLU A 278 -7.04 0.33 -32.60
CA GLU A 278 -5.94 -0.37 -33.27
C GLU A 278 -4.97 -1.07 -32.31
N LEU A 279 -5.02 -0.74 -31.01
CA LEU A 279 -4.24 -1.44 -29.98
C LEU A 279 -4.83 -2.82 -29.66
N LEU A 280 -6.14 -2.97 -29.78
CA LEU A 280 -6.84 -4.20 -29.41
C LEU A 280 -7.02 -5.14 -30.60
N THR A 281 -7.22 -6.43 -30.32
CA THR A 281 -7.48 -7.41 -31.36
C THR A 281 -8.94 -7.37 -31.79
N PRO A 282 -9.28 -7.15 -33.08
CA PRO A 282 -10.64 -7.34 -33.56
C PRO A 282 -10.99 -8.84 -33.61
N CYS A 283 -12.16 -9.20 -33.07
CA CYS A 283 -12.62 -10.58 -33.04
C CYS A 283 -13.42 -10.92 -34.30
N TYR A 284 -13.34 -12.19 -34.72
CA TYR A 284 -13.95 -12.68 -35.95
C TYR A 284 -15.01 -13.74 -35.65
N GLN A 285 -16.05 -13.80 -36.48
CA GLN A 285 -17.05 -14.85 -36.51
C GLN A 285 -17.41 -15.12 -37.98
N TYR A 286 -17.42 -16.39 -38.39
CA TYR A 286 -17.70 -16.80 -39.78
C TYR A 286 -16.91 -16.02 -40.84
N ALA A 287 -15.60 -15.84 -40.61
CA ALA A 287 -14.66 -15.12 -41.49
C ALA A 287 -14.89 -13.59 -41.65
N SER A 288 -15.79 -13.00 -40.87
CA SER A 288 -15.99 -11.54 -40.78
C SER A 288 -15.74 -11.03 -39.37
N GLU A 289 -15.38 -9.75 -39.23
CA GLU A 289 -15.30 -9.10 -37.92
C GLU A 289 -16.69 -9.03 -37.27
N ASN A 290 -16.77 -9.37 -35.98
CA ASN A 290 -18.04 -9.39 -35.23
C ASN A 290 -18.27 -8.10 -34.42
N GLY A 291 -17.43 -7.07 -34.60
CA GLY A 291 -17.50 -5.79 -33.90
C GLY A 291 -17.00 -5.79 -32.45
N LYS A 292 -16.62 -6.95 -31.90
CA LYS A 292 -16.01 -7.05 -30.57
C LYS A 292 -14.48 -6.98 -30.65
N TYR A 293 -13.88 -6.61 -29.52
CA TYR A 293 -12.44 -6.56 -29.35
C TYR A 293 -12.03 -7.43 -28.17
N GLY A 294 -10.84 -8.00 -28.24
CA GLY A 294 -10.22 -8.80 -27.19
C GLY A 294 -8.94 -8.15 -26.67
N PRO A 295 -7.99 -8.96 -26.15
CA PRO A 295 -6.74 -8.47 -25.61
C PRO A 295 -5.93 -7.62 -26.61
N VAL A 296 -4.97 -6.85 -26.07
CA VAL A 296 -3.96 -6.10 -26.85
C VAL A 296 -3.40 -6.98 -27.96
N ASN A 297 -3.31 -6.43 -29.18
CA ASN A 297 -2.83 -7.16 -30.34
C ASN A 297 -1.29 -7.26 -30.32
N PRO A 298 -0.72 -8.46 -30.10
CA PRO A 298 0.72 -8.60 -29.89
C PRO A 298 1.52 -8.70 -31.19
N ILE A 299 0.87 -8.77 -32.36
CA ILE A 299 1.57 -8.98 -33.64
C ILE A 299 1.97 -7.66 -34.30
N LEU A 300 1.45 -6.54 -33.82
CA LEU A 300 1.63 -5.22 -34.44
C LEU A 300 2.82 -4.48 -33.83
N ASN A 301 3.66 -3.89 -34.69
CA ASN A 301 4.75 -3.02 -34.23
C ASN A 301 4.23 -1.73 -33.59
N SER A 302 3.06 -1.23 -34.01
CA SER A 302 2.41 -0.06 -33.42
C SER A 302 2.09 -0.25 -31.94
N THR A 303 1.66 -1.46 -31.53
CA THR A 303 1.45 -1.82 -30.12
C THR A 303 2.69 -1.51 -29.28
N TYR A 304 3.86 -2.00 -29.71
CA TYR A 304 5.10 -1.80 -28.97
C TYR A 304 5.63 -0.37 -29.06
N ALA A 305 5.34 0.36 -30.14
CA ALA A 305 5.66 1.78 -30.25
C ALA A 305 4.82 2.63 -29.28
N PHE A 306 3.53 2.30 -29.13
CA PHE A 306 2.64 2.87 -28.12
C PHE A 306 3.16 2.59 -26.70
N MET A 307 3.43 1.31 -26.38
CA MET A 307 3.93 0.91 -25.06
C MET A 307 5.23 1.60 -24.67
N LYS A 308 6.16 1.83 -25.62
CA LYS A 308 7.39 2.59 -25.33
C LYS A 308 7.13 4.00 -24.84
N LYS A 309 6.27 4.75 -25.53
CA LYS A 309 5.92 6.13 -25.13
C LYS A 309 5.15 6.15 -23.82
N PHE A 310 4.19 5.24 -23.68
CA PHE A 310 3.37 5.13 -22.49
C PHE A 310 4.20 4.83 -21.24
N ILE A 311 5.06 3.80 -21.31
CA ILE A 311 5.91 3.40 -20.18
C ILE A 311 6.96 4.44 -19.84
N TYR A 312 7.49 5.17 -20.83
CA TYR A 312 8.38 6.30 -20.57
C TYR A 312 7.69 7.37 -19.71
N GLU A 313 6.44 7.71 -20.02
CA GLU A 313 5.64 8.60 -19.19
C GLU A 313 5.39 8.05 -17.78
N ILE A 314 4.94 6.78 -17.66
CA ILE A 314 4.68 6.19 -16.33
C ILE A 314 5.97 6.19 -15.49
N SER A 315 7.13 6.03 -16.12
CA SER A 315 8.41 6.05 -15.41
C SER A 315 8.73 7.39 -14.77
N MET A 316 8.27 8.49 -15.35
CA MET A 316 8.45 9.84 -14.81
C MET A 316 7.47 10.15 -13.69
N MET A 317 6.28 9.55 -13.74
CA MET A 317 5.21 9.82 -12.76
C MET A 317 5.30 8.96 -11.51
N PHE A 318 5.86 7.76 -11.61
CA PHE A 318 5.95 6.81 -10.50
C PHE A 318 7.42 6.48 -10.21
N PRO A 319 8.00 6.98 -9.11
CA PRO A 319 9.43 6.81 -8.82
C PRO A 319 9.81 5.41 -8.33
N ASP A 320 8.84 4.54 -7.95
CA ASP A 320 9.15 3.20 -7.45
C ASP A 320 9.91 2.36 -8.49
N LYS A 321 10.86 1.53 -8.02
CA LYS A 321 11.66 0.68 -8.91
C LYS A 321 10.82 -0.39 -9.62
N TYR A 322 9.69 -0.78 -9.06
CA TYR A 322 8.85 -1.84 -9.60
C TYR A 322 7.65 -1.24 -10.33
N PHE A 323 7.22 -1.97 -11.36
CA PHE A 323 6.03 -1.69 -12.14
C PHE A 323 5.28 -3.02 -12.26
N HIS A 324 3.99 -3.03 -11.95
CA HIS A 324 3.19 -4.23 -12.10
C HIS A 324 2.64 -4.29 -13.52
N ALA A 325 3.00 -5.33 -14.26
CA ALA A 325 2.60 -5.50 -15.66
C ALA A 325 1.25 -6.23 -15.81
N GLY A 326 0.63 -6.64 -14.69
CA GLY A 326 -0.55 -7.52 -14.67
C GLY A 326 -0.24 -8.84 -15.34
N GLY A 327 -0.93 -9.12 -16.44
CA GLY A 327 -0.75 -10.31 -17.26
C GLY A 327 -1.56 -11.51 -16.78
N ASP A 328 -2.66 -11.26 -16.07
CA ASP A 328 -3.65 -12.24 -15.65
C ASP A 328 -4.81 -12.39 -16.64
N GLU A 329 -5.51 -13.54 -16.49
CA GLU A 329 -6.80 -13.87 -17.11
C GLU A 329 -6.95 -13.58 -18.62
N VAL A 330 -5.87 -13.68 -19.39
CA VAL A 330 -5.91 -13.40 -20.83
C VAL A 330 -6.77 -14.42 -21.57
N ASN A 331 -7.95 -13.99 -22.03
CA ASN A 331 -8.81 -14.81 -22.87
C ASN A 331 -8.31 -14.86 -24.32
N PHE A 332 -7.96 -16.06 -24.79
CA PHE A 332 -7.41 -16.28 -26.13
C PHE A 332 -8.44 -16.41 -27.26
N ASP A 333 -9.75 -16.44 -26.99
CA ASP A 333 -10.78 -16.70 -28.00
C ASP A 333 -10.73 -15.68 -29.15
N CYS A 334 -10.56 -14.40 -28.82
CA CYS A 334 -10.47 -13.36 -29.82
C CYS A 334 -9.19 -13.51 -30.68
N TRP A 335 -8.05 -13.81 -30.06
CA TRP A 335 -6.81 -14.11 -30.78
C TRP A 335 -6.96 -15.32 -31.69
N LYS A 336 -7.65 -16.36 -31.23
CA LYS A 336 -7.92 -17.58 -31.99
C LYS A 336 -8.83 -17.34 -33.18
N SER A 337 -9.80 -16.45 -33.04
CA SER A 337 -10.69 -16.09 -34.14
C SER A 337 -9.99 -15.29 -35.24
N ASN A 338 -8.93 -14.54 -34.92
CA ASN A 338 -8.35 -13.57 -35.83
C ASN A 338 -7.40 -14.22 -36.87
N PRO A 339 -7.65 -14.07 -38.18
CA PRO A 339 -6.85 -14.72 -39.23
C PRO A 339 -5.41 -14.18 -39.34
N ASN A 340 -5.19 -12.91 -39.03
CA ASN A 340 -3.84 -12.32 -39.06
C ASN A 340 -2.98 -12.86 -37.90
N ILE A 341 -3.59 -13.05 -36.73
CA ILE A 341 -2.91 -13.70 -35.60
C ILE A 341 -2.61 -15.15 -35.93
N THR A 342 -3.55 -15.88 -36.54
CA THR A 342 -3.31 -17.28 -36.96
C THR A 342 -2.12 -17.39 -37.91
N LYS A 343 -2.02 -16.52 -38.92
CA LYS A 343 -0.84 -16.45 -39.81
C LYS A 343 0.46 -16.13 -39.06
N PHE A 344 0.39 -15.27 -38.05
CA PHE A 344 1.54 -14.96 -37.20
C PHE A 344 1.96 -16.16 -36.35
N MET A 345 1.00 -16.91 -35.79
CA MET A 345 1.25 -18.14 -35.02
C MET A 345 1.97 -19.20 -35.85
N GLU A 346 1.56 -19.36 -37.12
CA GLU A 346 2.22 -20.25 -38.09
C GLU A 346 3.66 -19.80 -38.36
N LYS A 347 3.86 -18.51 -38.69
CA LYS A 347 5.18 -17.92 -38.94
C LYS A 347 6.14 -18.12 -37.76
N MET A 348 5.65 -17.93 -36.54
CA MET A 348 6.45 -18.06 -35.31
C MET A 348 6.58 -19.51 -34.83
N LYS A 349 5.94 -20.48 -35.50
CA LYS A 349 5.90 -21.89 -35.10
C LYS A 349 5.35 -22.09 -33.67
N PHE A 350 4.39 -21.26 -33.27
CA PHE A 350 3.73 -21.39 -31.96
C PHE A 350 2.63 -22.47 -31.96
N GLY A 351 2.21 -22.93 -33.14
CA GLY A 351 1.14 -23.92 -33.28
C GLY A 351 -0.18 -23.34 -32.76
N THR A 352 -0.91 -24.12 -31.96
CA THR A 352 -2.18 -23.70 -31.33
C THR A 352 -2.00 -23.17 -29.90
N SER A 353 -0.76 -22.96 -29.45
CA SER A 353 -0.46 -22.54 -28.08
C SER A 353 -0.45 -21.01 -27.96
N TYR A 354 -1.63 -20.41 -27.72
CA TYR A 354 -1.76 -18.95 -27.52
C TYR A 354 -1.05 -18.43 -26.26
N TYR A 355 -0.75 -19.32 -25.30
CA TYR A 355 0.16 -19.00 -24.20
C TYR A 355 1.55 -18.57 -24.71
N LYS A 356 2.10 -19.20 -25.76
CA LYS A 356 3.38 -18.76 -26.35
C LYS A 356 3.29 -17.37 -26.97
N LEU A 357 2.12 -16.99 -27.50
CA LEU A 357 1.88 -15.65 -28.02
C LEU A 357 1.83 -14.61 -26.90
N GLU A 358 1.15 -14.94 -25.80
CA GLU A 358 1.15 -14.13 -24.58
C GLU A 358 2.57 -13.95 -24.03
N GLN A 359 3.35 -15.03 -23.90
CA GLN A 359 4.75 -14.96 -23.45
C GLN A 359 5.59 -14.08 -24.39
N TYR A 360 5.41 -14.20 -25.70
CA TYR A 360 6.07 -13.33 -26.68
C TYR A 360 5.74 -11.85 -26.45
N TYR A 361 4.48 -11.52 -26.13
CA TYR A 361 4.09 -10.17 -25.76
C TYR A 361 4.76 -9.71 -24.47
N MET A 362 4.66 -10.52 -23.40
CA MET A 362 5.17 -10.16 -22.08
C MET A 362 6.69 -9.98 -22.07
N GLU A 363 7.45 -10.81 -22.80
CA GLU A 363 8.91 -10.63 -22.91
C GLU A 363 9.26 -9.32 -23.61
N LYS A 364 8.56 -8.97 -24.70
CA LYS A 364 8.75 -7.66 -25.34
C LYS A 364 8.36 -6.50 -24.43
N PHE A 365 7.27 -6.62 -23.68
CA PHE A 365 6.85 -5.60 -22.71
C PHE A 365 7.91 -5.41 -21.62
N LYS A 366 8.41 -6.49 -21.02
CA LYS A 366 9.48 -6.46 -20.02
C LYS A 366 10.75 -5.78 -20.55
N MET A 367 11.15 -6.11 -21.78
CA MET A 367 12.28 -5.44 -22.43
C MET A 367 12.03 -3.93 -22.57
N ILE A 368 10.85 -3.54 -23.06
CA ILE A 368 10.49 -2.12 -23.18
C ILE A 368 10.54 -1.42 -21.83
N LEU A 369 9.95 -2.01 -20.78
CA LEU A 369 9.99 -1.45 -19.44
C LEU A 369 11.43 -1.24 -18.96
N TRP A 370 12.27 -2.25 -19.07
CA TRP A 370 13.67 -2.16 -18.66
C TRP A 370 14.40 -1.05 -19.43
N TYR A 371 14.31 -1.02 -20.76
CA TYR A 371 15.02 -0.05 -21.58
C TYR A 371 14.53 1.39 -21.40
N MET A 372 13.23 1.60 -21.22
CA MET A 372 12.65 2.94 -21.14
C MET A 372 12.73 3.55 -19.75
N SER A 373 12.88 2.72 -18.70
CA SER A 373 12.72 3.20 -17.31
C SER A 373 13.72 2.63 -16.31
N GLY A 374 14.45 1.57 -16.64
CA GLY A 374 15.27 0.80 -15.69
C GLY A 374 14.45 0.09 -14.60
N LYS A 375 13.12 0.08 -14.70
CA LYS A 375 12.22 -0.57 -13.74
C LYS A 375 12.16 -2.08 -13.96
N VAL A 376 11.79 -2.78 -12.91
CA VAL A 376 11.60 -4.24 -12.92
C VAL A 376 10.11 -4.54 -12.99
N ALA A 377 9.70 -5.33 -13.98
CA ALA A 377 8.32 -5.82 -14.10
C ALA A 377 8.04 -6.88 -13.04
N THR A 378 6.91 -6.76 -12.35
CA THR A 378 6.25 -7.87 -11.64
C THR A 378 5.03 -8.33 -12.43
N ARG A 379 4.64 -9.59 -12.27
CA ARG A 379 3.52 -10.21 -12.99
C ARG A 379 2.63 -10.97 -12.00
N THR A 380 1.32 -10.96 -12.23
CA THR A 380 0.40 -11.92 -11.62
C THR A 380 0.70 -13.31 -12.18
N ASN A 381 0.91 -14.31 -11.31
CA ASN A 381 1.18 -15.70 -11.72
C ASN A 381 -0.09 -16.51 -11.85
#